data_AF-A0A1Y1LBH7-F1
#
_entry.id   AF-A0A1Y1LBH7-F1
#
_cell.length_a   1.000
_cell.length_b   1.000
_cell.length_c   1.000
_cell.angle_alpha   90.00
_cell.angle_beta   90.00
_cell.angle_gamma   90.00
#
_symmetry.space_group_name_H-M   'P 1'
#
loop_
_entity.id
_entity.type
_entity.pdbx_description
1 polymer ?
#
loop_
_entity_poly.entity_id
_entity_poly.type
_entity_poly.pdbx_seq_one_letter_code
_entity_poly.pdbx_strand_id
1 'polypeptide(L)'
;WIAPNNFNLNAITGSQMGLGFNPVSTFDWNVLSTYSQPLAYPFFAFSQQFMGTVLGGCIIVALYYTNVQWTSYLPINSSGIFDNTGNPYNITKVVNSDTGALNEADFKAYSPAFYSAGNLLLYGAFFAFYPLTMVFILLDAWRPLLKAYKSMMVSIVTTIRQIVVGMKKAISSLLGGNVREAGRHLYTMMNDETSIYDAFDDPFTNLMRNYPEVPDWWFLMIALISFILAIVVVTNWPQLDTPVWTIFFVIGLNLVFLIPMSYLYAISGTTEGLN
;
A
#
# COMPACT_ATOMS: atom_id res chain seq x y z
N TRP A 1 -30.09 -4.44 19.74
CA TRP A 1 -30.85 -5.62 20.20
C TRP A 1 -31.42 -5.44 21.61
N ILE A 2 -30.62 -4.99 22.59
CA ILE A 2 -31.08 -4.76 23.98
C ILE A 2 -32.11 -3.61 24.10
N ALA A 3 -31.88 -2.48 23.43
CA ALA A 3 -32.89 -1.42 23.29
C ALA A 3 -32.75 -0.77 21.91
N PRO A 4 -33.56 -1.14 20.91
CA PRO A 4 -33.37 -0.72 19.52
C PRO A 4 -33.58 0.79 19.31
N ASN A 5 -34.40 1.42 20.16
CA ASN A 5 -34.74 2.84 20.04
C ASN A 5 -33.79 3.76 20.84
N ASN A 6 -32.85 3.20 21.60
CA ASN A 6 -31.91 4.01 22.37
C ASN A 6 -30.67 4.31 21.52
N PHE A 7 -30.57 5.55 21.05
CA PHE A 7 -29.47 6.02 20.22
C PHE A 7 -28.11 5.79 20.87
N ASN A 8 -27.92 6.20 22.12
CA ASN A 8 -26.64 6.08 22.83
C ASN A 8 -26.22 4.61 23.01
N LEU A 9 -27.18 3.75 23.34
CA LEU A 9 -26.91 2.31 23.47
C LEU A 9 -26.51 1.71 22.12
N ASN A 10 -27.20 2.08 21.04
CA ASN A 10 -26.91 1.56 19.71
C ASN A 10 -25.60 2.11 19.14
N ALA A 11 -25.25 3.37 19.42
CA ALA A 11 -23.98 3.97 19.02
C ALA A 11 -22.78 3.23 19.62
N ILE A 12 -22.87 2.81 20.88
CA ILE A 12 -21.78 2.11 21.57
C ILE A 12 -21.76 0.60 21.24
N THR A 13 -22.93 -0.06 21.32
CA THR A 13 -23.01 -1.54 21.25
C THR A 13 -23.37 -2.08 19.86
N GLY A 14 -23.78 -1.21 18.94
CA GLY A 14 -24.18 -1.59 17.59
C GLY A 14 -22.99 -2.10 16.77
N SER A 15 -23.22 -3.19 16.03
CA SER A 15 -22.23 -3.78 15.10
C SER A 15 -22.20 -3.08 13.75
N GLN A 16 -23.30 -2.45 13.35
CA GLN A 16 -23.43 -1.66 12.12
C GLN A 16 -23.52 -0.18 12.50
N MET A 17 -22.58 0.64 12.01
CA MET A 17 -22.46 2.09 12.29
C MET A 17 -22.18 2.48 13.76
N GLY A 18 -22.11 1.51 14.68
CA GLY A 18 -21.70 1.69 16.07
C GLY A 18 -20.24 1.29 16.30
N LEU A 19 -19.82 1.28 17.57
CA LEU A 19 -18.45 0.95 17.98
C LEU A 19 -18.21 -0.55 18.24
N GLY A 20 -19.27 -1.36 18.23
CA GLY A 20 -19.15 -2.81 18.42
C GLY A 20 -18.74 -3.25 19.84
N PHE A 21 -18.79 -2.37 20.84
CA PHE A 21 -18.52 -2.72 22.24
C PHE A 21 -19.70 -3.48 22.86
N ASN A 22 -19.87 -4.71 22.42
CA ASN A 22 -20.87 -5.61 22.95
C ASN A 22 -20.19 -6.67 23.84
N PRO A 23 -20.62 -6.86 25.10
CA PRO A 23 -20.09 -7.92 25.97
C PRO A 23 -20.19 -9.33 25.37
N VAL A 24 -21.14 -9.57 24.46
CA VAL A 24 -21.23 -10.80 23.66
C VAL A 24 -21.55 -10.41 22.21
N SER A 25 -20.52 -10.17 21.40
CA SER A 25 -20.68 -9.71 20.01
C SER A 25 -21.28 -10.77 19.10
N THR A 26 -20.84 -12.03 19.21
CA THR A 26 -21.34 -13.17 18.44
C THR A 26 -20.78 -14.50 18.98
N PHE A 27 -21.50 -15.60 18.76
CA PHE A 27 -20.99 -16.97 18.93
C PHE A 27 -20.68 -17.65 17.59
N ASP A 28 -20.84 -16.92 16.48
CA ASP A 28 -20.54 -17.42 15.14
C ASP A 28 -19.02 -17.37 14.90
N TRP A 29 -18.42 -18.54 14.71
CA TRP A 29 -17.00 -18.68 14.43
C TRP A 29 -16.58 -17.95 13.15
N ASN A 30 -17.43 -17.91 12.13
CA ASN A 30 -17.13 -17.18 10.89
C ASN A 30 -16.94 -15.69 11.20
N VAL A 31 -17.86 -15.09 11.96
CA VAL A 31 -17.80 -13.67 12.31
C VAL A 31 -16.59 -13.36 13.20
N LEU A 32 -16.24 -14.24 14.15
CA LEU A 32 -15.01 -14.10 14.95
C LEU A 32 -13.74 -14.21 14.10
N SER A 33 -13.72 -15.15 13.16
CA SER A 33 -12.57 -15.39 12.29
C SER A 33 -12.36 -14.27 11.26
N THR A 34 -13.43 -13.60 10.81
CA THR A 34 -13.36 -12.53 9.79
C THR A 34 -12.52 -11.33 10.25
N TYR A 35 -12.60 -10.95 11.52
CA TYR A 35 -12.00 -9.70 12.00
C TYR A 35 -10.79 -9.89 12.93
N SER A 36 -10.56 -11.11 13.45
CA SER A 36 -9.59 -11.30 14.52
C SER A 36 -8.65 -12.49 14.33
N GLN A 37 -8.97 -13.43 13.43
CA GLN A 37 -8.22 -14.68 13.19
C GLN A 37 -7.50 -15.21 14.45
N PRO A 38 -8.24 -15.48 15.56
CA PRO A 38 -7.66 -15.58 16.90
C PRO A 38 -6.67 -16.75 17.10
N LEU A 39 -6.66 -17.72 16.18
CA LEU A 39 -5.73 -18.86 16.20
C LEU A 39 -4.51 -18.66 15.30
N ALA A 40 -4.50 -17.63 14.46
CA ALA A 40 -3.37 -17.32 13.57
C ALA A 40 -2.33 -16.44 14.26
N TYR A 41 -2.78 -15.47 15.08
CA TYR A 41 -1.89 -14.52 15.75
C TYR A 41 -1.51 -14.96 17.17
N PRO A 42 -0.25 -14.73 17.61
CA PRO A 42 0.13 -14.95 19.00
C PRO A 42 -0.76 -14.17 19.98
N PHE A 43 -1.06 -14.77 21.13
CA PHE A 43 -1.95 -14.18 22.14
C PHE A 43 -1.55 -12.75 22.55
N PHE A 44 -0.26 -12.48 22.65
CA PHE A 44 0.26 -11.16 23.00
C PHE A 44 -0.11 -10.09 21.93
N ALA A 45 0.06 -10.42 20.64
CA ALA A 45 -0.28 -9.53 19.54
C ALA A 45 -1.79 -9.27 19.47
N PHE A 46 -2.59 -10.32 19.71
CA PHE A 46 -4.05 -10.18 19.78
C PHE A 46 -4.48 -9.28 20.95
N SER A 47 -3.90 -9.49 22.14
CA SER A 47 -4.18 -8.67 23.32
C SER A 47 -3.85 -7.20 23.09
N GLN A 48 -2.72 -6.91 22.43
CA GLN A 48 -2.33 -5.54 22.08
C GLN A 48 -3.33 -4.90 21.09
N GLN A 49 -3.75 -5.63 20.06
CA GLN A 49 -4.77 -5.14 19.11
C GLN A 49 -6.10 -4.85 19.82
N PHE A 50 -6.55 -5.77 20.68
CA PHE A 50 -7.78 -5.60 21.45
C PHE A 50 -7.71 -4.37 22.39
N MET A 51 -6.59 -4.19 23.11
CA MET A 51 -6.38 -2.99 23.93
C MET A 51 -6.40 -1.72 23.07
N GLY A 52 -5.81 -1.75 21.88
CA GLY A 52 -5.85 -0.67 20.91
C GLY A 52 -7.28 -0.34 20.46
N THR A 53 -8.10 -1.36 20.17
CA THR A 53 -9.52 -1.18 19.81
C THR A 53 -10.32 -0.56 20.96
N VAL A 54 -10.11 -1.01 22.20
CA VAL A 54 -10.78 -0.45 23.39
C VAL A 54 -10.40 1.02 23.58
N LEU A 55 -9.10 1.32 23.53
CA LEU A 55 -8.60 2.69 23.66
C LEU A 55 -9.12 3.59 22.52
N GLY A 56 -9.05 3.11 21.28
CA GLY A 56 -9.54 3.84 20.11
C GLY A 56 -11.03 4.13 20.21
N GLY A 57 -11.84 3.16 20.59
CA GLY A 57 -13.27 3.37 20.78
C GLY A 57 -13.60 4.34 21.92
N CYS A 58 -12.85 4.33 23.03
CA CYS A 58 -12.99 5.37 24.08
C CYS A 58 -12.68 6.78 23.54
N ILE A 59 -11.66 6.91 22.68
CA ILE A 59 -11.35 8.19 22.02
C ILE A 59 -12.48 8.60 21.06
N ILE A 60 -13.04 7.67 20.28
CA ILE A 60 -14.18 7.98 19.38
C ILE A 60 -15.38 8.48 20.19
N VAL A 61 -15.71 7.82 21.31
CA VAL A 61 -16.77 8.27 22.23
C VAL A 61 -16.48 9.69 22.72
N ALA A 62 -15.25 9.96 23.17
CA ALA A 62 -14.86 11.28 23.63
C ALA A 62 -15.03 12.35 22.52
N LEU A 63 -14.53 12.07 21.31
CA LEU A 63 -14.64 12.99 20.15
C LEU A 63 -16.10 13.26 19.78
N TYR A 64 -16.92 12.22 19.75
CA TYR A 64 -18.33 12.30 19.37
C TYR A 64 -19.14 13.16 20.35
N TYR A 65 -19.01 12.91 21.66
CA TYR A 65 -19.78 13.63 22.68
C TYR A 65 -19.22 15.02 23.00
N THR A 66 -17.94 15.29 22.73
CA THR A 66 -17.36 16.65 22.80
C THR A 66 -17.61 17.46 21.52
N ASN A 67 -18.25 16.85 20.51
CA ASN A 67 -18.59 17.47 19.24
C ASN A 67 -17.39 18.12 18.53
N VAL A 68 -16.27 17.40 18.49
CA VAL A 68 -15.11 17.84 17.70
C VAL A 68 -15.47 17.81 16.23
N GLN A 69 -15.30 18.92 15.51
CA GLN A 69 -15.54 19.03 14.07
C GLN A 69 -16.94 18.57 13.61
N TRP A 70 -18.00 18.91 14.36
CA TRP A 70 -19.39 18.59 14.01
C TRP A 70 -19.72 17.09 13.94
N THR A 71 -18.88 16.25 14.53
CA THR A 71 -19.05 14.79 14.49
C THR A 71 -20.31 14.29 15.18
N SER A 72 -20.88 15.03 16.14
CA SER A 72 -22.10 14.62 16.86
C SER A 72 -23.35 14.60 15.99
N TYR A 73 -23.31 15.25 14.82
CA TYR A 73 -24.41 15.30 13.86
C TYR A 73 -24.35 14.19 12.81
N LEU A 74 -23.25 13.42 12.80
CA LEU A 74 -22.99 12.35 11.86
C LEU A 74 -23.10 10.99 12.57
N PRO A 75 -23.15 9.87 11.83
CA PRO A 75 -23.01 8.56 12.44
C PRO A 75 -21.67 8.47 13.20
N ILE A 76 -21.67 7.87 14.40
CA ILE A 76 -20.48 7.79 15.25
C ILE A 76 -19.31 7.08 14.56
N ASN A 77 -19.62 6.07 13.74
CA ASN A 77 -18.64 5.29 13.00
C ASN A 77 -19.12 5.04 11.56
N SER A 78 -18.45 5.64 10.58
CA SER A 78 -18.72 5.46 9.15
C SER A 78 -17.50 5.87 8.34
N SER A 79 -17.12 5.08 7.32
CA SER A 79 -16.07 5.44 6.36
C SER A 79 -16.53 6.45 5.30
N GLY A 80 -17.83 6.76 5.26
CA GLY A 80 -18.41 7.72 4.33
C GLY A 80 -17.99 9.17 4.59
N ILE A 81 -18.12 9.98 3.55
CA ILE A 81 -17.94 11.44 3.58
C ILE A 81 -19.33 12.07 3.53
N PHE A 82 -19.56 13.11 4.32
CA PHE A 82 -20.86 13.76 4.46
C PHE A 82 -20.82 15.24 4.07
N ASP A 83 -21.95 15.77 3.63
CA ASP A 83 -22.16 17.22 3.48
C ASP A 83 -22.64 17.86 4.79
N ASN A 84 -22.79 19.18 4.78
CA ASN A 84 -23.27 19.98 5.91
C ASN A 84 -24.68 19.61 6.40
N THR A 85 -25.45 18.86 5.61
CA THR A 85 -26.79 18.37 5.98
C THR A 85 -26.77 16.95 6.53
N GLY A 86 -25.60 16.30 6.59
CA GLY A 86 -25.45 14.92 7.02
C GLY A 86 -25.81 13.88 5.95
N ASN A 87 -26.01 14.30 4.70
CA ASN A 87 -26.21 13.40 3.57
C ASN A 87 -24.86 12.95 2.99
N PRO A 88 -24.81 11.81 2.28
CA PRO A 88 -23.59 11.39 1.57
C PRO A 88 -23.10 12.48 0.61
N TYR A 89 -21.81 12.79 0.68
CA TYR A 89 -21.20 13.87 -0.09
C TYR A 89 -21.22 13.58 -1.59
N ASN A 90 -21.82 14.47 -2.39
CA ASN A 90 -21.89 14.29 -3.84
C ASN A 90 -20.69 14.95 -4.55
N ILE A 91 -19.71 14.13 -4.92
CA ILE A 91 -18.46 14.58 -5.56
C ILE A 91 -18.72 15.24 -6.92
N THR A 92 -19.72 14.77 -7.68
CA THR A 92 -20.04 15.32 -9.01
C THR A 92 -20.51 16.78 -8.95
N LYS A 93 -20.98 17.27 -7.81
CA LYS A 93 -21.39 18.67 -7.64
C LYS A 93 -20.22 19.63 -7.49
N VAL A 94 -19.04 19.13 -7.14
CA VAL A 94 -17.86 19.97 -6.85
C VAL A 94 -16.71 19.70 -7.81
N VAL A 95 -16.87 18.74 -8.72
CA VAL A 95 -15.87 18.35 -9.71
C VAL A 95 -16.42 18.63 -11.10
N ASN A 96 -15.64 19.33 -11.93
CA ASN A 96 -15.97 19.54 -13.33
C ASN A 96 -16.00 18.20 -14.08
N SER A 97 -17.10 17.89 -14.79
CA SER A 97 -17.27 16.61 -15.50
C SER A 97 -16.21 16.38 -16.58
N ASP A 98 -15.70 17.46 -17.17
CA ASP A 98 -14.83 17.40 -18.34
C ASP A 98 -13.34 17.33 -17.96
N THR A 99 -12.97 17.89 -16.80
CA THR A 99 -11.58 17.97 -16.36
C THR A 99 -11.28 17.14 -15.12
N GLY A 100 -12.28 16.71 -14.35
CA GLY A 100 -12.04 16.04 -13.07
C GLY A 100 -11.43 16.96 -11.99
N ALA A 101 -11.25 18.24 -12.29
CA ALA A 101 -10.71 19.22 -11.37
C ALA A 101 -11.78 19.74 -10.41
N LEU A 102 -11.37 20.05 -9.18
CA LEU A 102 -12.22 20.68 -8.18
C LEU A 102 -12.64 22.07 -8.64
N ASN A 103 -13.94 22.34 -8.72
CA ASN A 103 -14.46 23.69 -8.87
C ASN A 103 -14.59 24.34 -7.49
N GLU A 104 -13.66 25.24 -7.15
CA GLU A 104 -13.66 25.92 -5.85
C GLU A 104 -14.93 26.73 -5.58
N ALA A 105 -15.54 27.32 -6.61
CA ALA A 105 -16.76 28.11 -6.45
C ALA A 105 -17.94 27.21 -6.06
N ASP A 106 -18.08 26.08 -6.76
CA ASP A 106 -19.13 25.09 -6.46
C ASP A 106 -18.88 24.39 -5.13
N PHE A 107 -17.61 24.12 -4.78
CA PHE A 107 -17.24 23.58 -3.48
C PHE A 107 -17.64 24.50 -2.32
N LYS A 108 -17.32 25.80 -2.44
CA LYS A 108 -17.69 26.81 -1.44
C LYS A 108 -19.21 27.02 -1.36
N ALA A 109 -19.91 26.88 -2.49
CA ALA A 109 -21.36 27.01 -2.56
C ALA A 109 -22.11 25.77 -2.02
N TYR A 110 -21.56 24.57 -2.22
CA TYR A 110 -22.17 23.31 -1.80
C TYR A 110 -21.92 23.03 -0.31
N SER A 111 -20.73 22.56 0.04
CA SER A 111 -20.37 22.21 1.41
C SER A 111 -18.90 21.77 1.51
N PRO A 112 -18.22 22.05 2.64
CA PRO A 112 -17.06 21.28 3.07
C PRO A 112 -17.42 19.80 3.25
N ALA A 113 -16.41 18.93 3.12
CA ALA A 113 -16.54 17.50 3.41
C ALA A 113 -16.39 17.26 4.92
N PHE A 114 -17.35 16.53 5.51
CA PHE A 114 -17.33 16.16 6.92
C PHE A 114 -17.08 14.66 7.11
N TYR A 115 -16.37 14.34 8.18
CA TYR A 115 -16.00 12.97 8.56
C TYR A 115 -16.67 12.57 9.87
N SER A 116 -17.01 11.29 10.00
CA SER A 116 -17.45 10.71 11.27
C SER A 116 -16.32 10.71 12.31
N ALA A 117 -16.67 10.62 13.60
CA ALA A 117 -15.69 10.54 14.68
C ALA A 117 -14.76 9.31 14.51
N GLY A 118 -15.32 8.17 14.11
CA GLY A 118 -14.54 6.97 13.78
C GLY A 118 -13.54 7.19 12.64
N ASN A 119 -13.96 7.85 11.56
CA ASN A 119 -13.08 8.09 10.41
C ASN A 119 -11.98 9.11 10.70
N LEU A 120 -12.28 10.16 11.48
CA LEU A 120 -11.27 11.12 11.92
C LEU A 120 -10.18 10.45 12.75
N LEU A 121 -10.55 9.58 13.70
CA LEU A 121 -9.57 8.85 14.48
C LEU A 121 -8.75 7.90 13.60
N LEU A 122 -9.38 7.20 12.67
CA LEU A 122 -8.71 6.28 11.75
C LEU A 122 -7.63 6.98 10.93
N TYR A 123 -7.97 8.09 10.25
CA TYR A 123 -7.00 8.85 9.47
C TYR A 123 -5.93 9.48 10.37
N GLY A 124 -6.30 10.01 11.53
CA GLY A 124 -5.33 10.52 12.51
C GLY A 124 -4.34 9.45 12.98
N ALA A 125 -4.82 8.24 13.22
CA ALA A 125 -4.00 7.10 13.56
C ALA A 125 -3.08 6.69 12.40
N PHE A 126 -3.55 6.69 11.14
CA PHE A 126 -2.70 6.43 9.97
C PHE A 126 -1.57 7.46 9.82
N PHE A 127 -1.86 8.75 10.01
CA PHE A 127 -0.84 9.80 9.98
C PHE A 127 0.22 9.62 11.06
N ALA A 128 -0.13 9.06 12.22
CA ALA A 128 0.82 8.74 13.28
C ALA A 128 1.56 7.42 13.02
N PHE A 129 0.85 6.41 12.52
CA PHE A 129 1.33 5.05 12.37
C PHE A 129 2.42 4.93 11.30
N TYR A 130 2.17 5.37 10.06
CA TYR A 130 3.12 5.17 8.96
C TYR A 130 4.51 5.79 9.20
N PRO A 131 4.63 7.05 9.69
CA PRO A 131 5.94 7.61 10.00
C PRO A 131 6.60 6.92 11.20
N LEU A 132 5.81 6.56 12.22
CA LEU A 132 6.33 5.89 13.42
C LEU A 132 6.89 4.51 13.10
N THR A 133 6.16 3.70 12.32
CA THR A 133 6.63 2.37 11.89
C THR A 133 7.90 2.52 11.09
N MET A 134 7.94 3.43 10.10
CA MET A 134 9.13 3.68 9.30
C MET A 134 10.35 4.05 10.16
N VAL A 135 10.20 5.01 11.08
CA VAL A 135 11.30 5.41 11.99
C VAL A 135 11.71 4.24 12.88
N PHE A 136 10.75 3.49 13.42
CA PHE A 136 11.01 2.33 14.28
C PHE A 136 11.86 1.28 13.56
N ILE A 137 11.47 0.87 12.35
CA ILE A 137 12.19 -0.17 11.59
C ILE A 137 13.57 0.32 11.16
N LEU A 138 13.66 1.59 10.73
CA LEU A 138 14.94 2.19 10.35
C LEU A 138 15.92 2.23 11.52
N LEU A 139 15.45 2.37 12.75
CA LEU A 139 16.30 2.39 13.95
C LEU A 139 16.60 0.98 14.48
N ASP A 140 15.60 0.10 14.51
CA ASP A 140 15.73 -1.26 15.05
C ASP A 140 16.54 -2.16 14.12
N ALA A 141 16.21 -2.16 12.83
CA ALA A 141 16.78 -3.05 11.81
C ALA A 141 17.80 -2.37 10.89
N TRP A 142 18.43 -1.28 11.33
CA TRP A 142 19.33 -0.48 10.49
C TRP A 142 20.47 -1.27 9.84
N ARG A 143 21.06 -2.25 10.55
CA ARG A 143 22.18 -3.06 10.02
C ARG A 143 21.73 -4.05 8.93
N PRO A 144 20.69 -4.90 9.15
CA PRO A 144 20.10 -5.70 8.09
C PRO A 144 19.68 -4.86 6.88
N LEU A 145 18.99 -3.74 7.11
CA LEU A 145 18.55 -2.85 6.04
C LEU A 145 19.72 -2.31 5.22
N LEU A 146 20.77 -1.79 5.85
CA LEU A 146 21.96 -1.31 5.13
C LEU A 146 22.61 -2.41 4.29
N LYS A 147 22.67 -3.64 4.79
CA LYS A 147 23.20 -4.78 4.04
C LYS A 147 22.31 -5.10 2.83
N ALA A 148 20.99 -5.10 3.02
CA ALA A 148 20.02 -5.32 1.95
C ALA A 148 20.09 -4.21 0.88
N TYR A 149 20.11 -2.93 1.26
CA TYR A 149 20.30 -1.82 0.32
C TYR A 149 21.62 -1.93 -0.43
N LYS A 150 22.72 -2.26 0.25
CA LYS A 150 24.02 -2.44 -0.42
C LYS A 150 23.97 -3.58 -1.43
N SER A 151 23.37 -4.71 -1.07
CA SER A 151 23.20 -5.85 -1.98
C SER A 151 22.35 -5.47 -3.18
N MET A 152 21.20 -4.82 -2.95
CA MET A 152 20.30 -4.35 -4.02
C MET A 152 21.02 -3.40 -4.97
N MET A 153 21.77 -2.42 -4.44
CA MET A 153 22.51 -1.47 -5.29
C MET A 153 23.61 -2.15 -6.11
N VAL A 154 24.31 -3.14 -5.54
CA VAL A 154 25.30 -3.93 -6.28
C VAL A 154 24.63 -4.73 -7.40
N SER A 155 23.48 -5.36 -7.12
CA SER A 155 22.70 -6.08 -8.14
C SER A 155 22.23 -5.14 -9.25
N ILE A 156 21.59 -4.02 -8.91
CA ILE A 156 21.14 -3.01 -9.88
C ILE A 156 22.29 -2.54 -10.78
N VAL A 157 23.42 -2.16 -10.20
CA VAL A 157 24.59 -1.71 -10.98
C VAL A 157 25.13 -2.82 -11.88
N THR A 158 25.15 -4.06 -11.40
CA THR A 158 25.61 -5.22 -12.17
C THR A 158 24.70 -5.50 -13.35
N THR A 159 23.38 -5.54 -13.14
CA THR A 159 22.37 -5.73 -14.19
C THR A 159 22.41 -4.60 -15.21
N ILE A 160 22.48 -3.33 -14.78
CA ILE A 160 22.62 -2.19 -15.70
C ILE A 160 23.89 -2.33 -16.53
N ARG A 161 25.02 -2.72 -15.92
CA ARG A 161 26.29 -2.89 -16.61
C ARG A 161 26.22 -4.02 -17.63
N GLN A 162 25.63 -5.16 -17.28
CA GLN A 162 25.41 -6.29 -18.19
C GLN A 162 24.54 -5.84 -19.38
N ILE A 163 23.46 -5.10 -19.13
CA ILE A 163 22.58 -4.54 -20.16
C ILE A 163 23.36 -3.62 -21.12
N VAL A 164 24.12 -2.67 -20.58
CA VAL A 164 24.87 -1.68 -21.39
C VAL A 164 25.96 -2.37 -22.20
N VAL A 165 26.72 -3.30 -21.60
CA VAL A 165 27.79 -4.03 -22.30
C VAL A 165 27.22 -4.97 -23.35
N GLY A 166 26.14 -5.69 -23.03
CA GLY A 166 25.45 -6.58 -23.95
C GLY A 166 24.87 -5.82 -25.14
N MET A 167 24.20 -4.69 -24.89
CA MET A 167 23.67 -3.81 -25.93
C MET A 167 24.78 -3.21 -26.79
N LYS A 168 25.91 -2.77 -26.21
CA LYS A 168 27.05 -2.27 -26.98
C LYS A 168 27.63 -3.35 -27.91
N LYS A 169 27.75 -4.60 -27.42
CA LYS A 169 28.22 -5.74 -28.23
C LYS A 169 27.22 -6.09 -29.34
N ALA A 170 25.93 -6.06 -29.05
CA ALA A 170 24.87 -6.30 -30.03
C ALA A 170 24.85 -5.22 -31.13
N ILE A 171 24.96 -3.93 -30.76
CA ILE A 171 25.03 -2.82 -31.72
C ILE A 171 26.32 -2.90 -32.54
N SER A 172 27.46 -3.21 -31.91
CA SER A 172 28.74 -3.35 -32.62
C SER A 172 28.73 -4.50 -33.63
N SER A 173 28.07 -5.61 -33.32
CA SER A 173 27.94 -6.76 -34.24
C SER A 173 26.90 -6.51 -35.34
N LEU A 174 25.83 -5.74 -35.04
CA LEU A 174 24.89 -5.23 -36.05
C LEU A 174 25.57 -4.29 -37.04
N LEU A 175 26.36 -3.32 -36.54
CA LEU A 175 27.13 -2.39 -37.38
C LEU A 175 28.21 -3.11 -38.19
N GLY A 176 28.74 -4.22 -37.68
CA GLY A 176 29.67 -5.11 -38.39
C GLY A 176 29.00 -6.03 -39.43
N GLY A 177 27.68 -5.95 -39.63
CA GLY A 177 26.94 -6.77 -40.59
C GLY A 177 26.60 -8.20 -40.12
N ASN A 178 27.05 -8.59 -38.92
CA ASN A 178 26.84 -9.93 -38.36
C ASN A 178 25.56 -9.99 -37.52
N VAL A 179 24.40 -9.89 -38.20
CA VAL A 179 23.06 -9.92 -37.57
C VAL A 179 22.87 -11.17 -36.68
N ARG A 180 23.44 -12.31 -37.09
CA ARG A 180 23.36 -13.57 -36.34
C ARG A 180 24.15 -13.54 -35.02
N GLU A 181 25.29 -12.86 -34.98
CA GLU A 181 26.08 -12.71 -33.75
C GLU A 181 25.43 -11.71 -32.79
N ALA A 182 24.85 -10.63 -33.32
CA ALA A 182 24.07 -9.69 -32.52
C ALA A 182 22.89 -10.35 -31.82
N GLY A 183 22.13 -11.19 -32.55
CA GLY A 183 21.04 -11.98 -31.98
C GLY A 183 21.53 -12.95 -30.89
N ARG A 184 22.71 -13.56 -31.07
CA ARG A 184 23.31 -14.44 -30.06
C ARG A 184 23.72 -13.68 -28.81
N HIS A 185 24.30 -12.48 -28.95
CA HIS A 185 24.67 -11.63 -27.83
C HIS A 185 23.47 -11.15 -27.02
N LEU A 186 22.35 -10.80 -27.69
CA LEU A 186 21.09 -10.48 -27.03
C LEU A 186 20.52 -11.70 -26.31
N TYR A 187 20.52 -12.87 -26.95
CA TYR A 187 20.03 -14.10 -26.32
C TYR A 187 20.84 -14.49 -25.07
N THR A 188 22.18 -14.42 -25.13
CA THR A 188 23.04 -14.70 -23.96
C THR A 188 22.90 -13.67 -22.85
N MET A 189 22.49 -12.45 -23.16
CA MET A 189 22.20 -11.43 -22.14
C MET A 189 20.84 -11.68 -21.48
N MET A 190 19.91 -12.32 -22.20
CA MET A 190 18.55 -12.60 -21.73
C MET A 190 18.43 -13.91 -20.94
N ASN A 191 19.41 -14.79 -21.04
CA ASN A 191 19.45 -16.10 -20.39
C ASN A 191 20.65 -16.12 -19.44
N ASP A 192 20.55 -15.40 -18.31
CA ASP A 192 21.59 -15.44 -17.28
C ASP A 192 21.56 -16.82 -16.62
N GLU A 193 22.72 -17.46 -16.45
CA GLU A 193 22.83 -18.82 -15.89
C GLU A 193 22.85 -18.81 -14.35
N THR A 194 22.81 -17.63 -13.72
CA THR A 194 22.88 -17.48 -12.26
C THR A 194 21.49 -17.62 -11.66
N SER A 195 21.30 -18.62 -10.81
CA SER A 195 20.06 -18.84 -10.08
C SER A 195 20.01 -17.99 -8.81
N ILE A 196 18.84 -17.46 -8.48
CA ILE A 196 18.61 -16.75 -7.20
C ILE A 196 18.95 -17.65 -6.00
N TYR A 197 18.82 -18.96 -6.20
CA TYR A 197 19.06 -20.00 -5.21
C TYR A 197 20.54 -20.37 -5.03
N ASP A 198 21.45 -19.89 -5.89
CA ASP A 198 22.88 -20.23 -5.78
C ASP A 198 23.52 -19.70 -4.50
N ALA A 199 22.92 -18.67 -3.90
CA ALA A 199 23.40 -18.05 -2.66
C ALA A 199 22.99 -18.81 -1.38
N PHE A 200 22.09 -19.79 -1.47
CA PHE A 200 21.52 -20.50 -0.32
C PHE A 200 21.71 -22.02 -0.46
N ASP A 201 22.12 -22.68 0.63
CA ASP A 201 22.33 -24.13 0.69
C ASP A 201 21.50 -24.73 1.84
N ASP A 202 20.19 -24.80 1.63
CA ASP A 202 19.25 -25.42 2.56
C ASP A 202 18.38 -26.47 1.85
N PRO A 203 17.78 -27.43 2.58
CA PRO A 203 17.02 -28.53 1.97
C PRO A 203 15.85 -28.07 1.12
N PHE A 204 15.21 -26.94 1.47
CA PHE A 204 14.09 -26.41 0.71
C PHE A 204 14.57 -25.79 -0.61
N THR A 205 15.63 -24.97 -0.55
CA THR A 205 16.25 -24.39 -1.75
C THR A 205 16.74 -25.46 -2.72
N ASN A 206 17.35 -26.53 -2.22
CA ASN A 206 17.80 -27.66 -3.06
C ASN A 206 16.64 -28.38 -3.75
N LEU A 207 15.45 -28.44 -3.14
CA LEU A 207 14.24 -28.95 -3.80
C LEU A 207 13.71 -27.97 -4.86
N MET A 208 13.78 -26.66 -4.58
CA MET A 208 13.31 -25.61 -5.51
C MET A 208 14.17 -25.50 -6.77
N ARG A 209 15.48 -25.78 -6.69
CA ARG A 209 16.38 -25.82 -7.86
C ARG A 209 15.99 -26.81 -8.95
N ASN A 210 15.15 -27.81 -8.63
CA ASN A 210 14.66 -28.77 -9.63
C ASN A 210 13.61 -28.16 -10.58
N TYR A 211 13.08 -26.98 -10.28
CA TYR A 211 12.10 -26.29 -11.11
C TYR A 211 12.78 -25.25 -12.00
N PRO A 212 12.40 -25.15 -13.28
CA PRO A 212 12.96 -24.15 -14.19
C PRO A 212 12.58 -22.74 -13.71
N GLU A 213 13.58 -21.87 -13.57
CA GLU A 213 13.38 -20.47 -13.24
C GLU A 213 12.76 -19.71 -14.42
N VAL A 214 11.91 -18.73 -14.12
CA VAL A 214 11.35 -17.85 -15.14
C VAL A 214 12.44 -16.89 -15.61
N PRO A 215 12.67 -16.73 -16.91
CA PRO A 215 13.71 -15.83 -17.39
C PRO A 215 13.46 -14.37 -16.98
N ASP A 216 14.51 -13.71 -16.48
CA ASP A 216 14.45 -12.32 -15.98
C ASP A 216 13.93 -11.30 -17.00
N TRP A 217 14.16 -11.56 -18.29
CA TRP A 217 13.73 -10.67 -19.37
C TRP A 217 12.20 -10.52 -19.44
N TRP A 218 11.42 -11.49 -18.96
CA TRP A 218 9.96 -11.36 -18.88
C TRP A 218 9.56 -10.23 -17.94
N PHE A 219 10.18 -10.16 -16.76
CA PHE A 219 9.92 -9.09 -15.78
C PHE A 219 10.37 -7.73 -16.33
N LEU A 220 11.52 -7.66 -17.00
CA LEU A 220 12.00 -6.44 -17.63
C LEU A 220 11.08 -5.96 -18.75
N MET A 221 10.54 -6.88 -19.57
CA MET A 221 9.58 -6.54 -20.63
C MET A 221 8.27 -6.00 -20.06
N ILE A 222 7.72 -6.65 -19.03
CA ILE A 222 6.49 -6.19 -18.37
C ILE A 222 6.73 -4.80 -17.74
N ALA A 223 7.87 -4.61 -17.06
CA ALA A 223 8.23 -3.32 -16.47
C ALA A 223 8.37 -2.23 -17.55
N LEU A 224 9.02 -2.53 -18.67
CA LEU A 224 9.17 -1.60 -19.80
C LEU A 224 7.82 -1.21 -20.41
N ILE A 225 6.95 -2.19 -20.67
CA ILE A 225 5.61 -1.96 -21.22
C ILE A 225 4.79 -1.10 -20.25
N SER A 226 4.79 -1.45 -18.95
CA SER A 226 4.10 -0.68 -17.91
C SER A 226 4.64 0.75 -17.81
N PHE A 227 5.95 0.93 -17.93
CA PHE A 227 6.59 2.26 -17.89
C PHE A 227 6.20 3.12 -19.11
N ILE A 228 6.18 2.53 -20.31
CA ILE A 228 5.73 3.22 -21.52
C ILE A 228 4.27 3.62 -21.40
N LEU A 229 3.40 2.70 -20.94
CA LEU A 229 1.99 3.00 -20.70
C LEU A 229 1.81 4.12 -19.67
N ALA A 230 2.61 4.15 -18.60
CA ALA A 230 2.58 5.24 -17.62
C ALA A 230 2.91 6.60 -18.26
N ILE A 231 3.95 6.67 -19.10
CA ILE A 231 4.29 7.90 -19.84
C ILE A 231 3.17 8.30 -20.78
N VAL A 232 2.60 7.35 -21.52
CA VAL A 232 1.48 7.59 -22.44
C VAL A 232 0.29 8.16 -21.69
N VAL A 233 -0.09 7.60 -20.53
CA VAL A 233 -1.19 8.11 -19.71
C VAL A 233 -0.91 9.53 -19.23
N VAL A 234 0.26 9.79 -18.65
CA VAL A 234 0.60 11.13 -18.16
C VAL A 234 0.66 12.17 -19.29
N THR A 235 1.04 11.77 -20.51
CA THR A 235 1.12 12.69 -21.66
C THR A 235 -0.24 12.95 -22.31
N ASN A 236 -1.13 11.95 -22.35
CA ASN A 236 -2.41 12.05 -23.05
C ASN A 236 -3.56 12.61 -22.19
N TRP A 237 -3.40 12.63 -20.87
CA TRP A 237 -4.37 13.24 -19.96
C TRP A 237 -3.80 14.50 -19.28
N PRO A 238 -3.75 15.63 -20.00
CA PRO A 238 -3.26 16.90 -19.47
C PRO A 238 -4.09 17.44 -18.29
N GLN A 239 -5.27 16.88 -18.02
CA GLN A 239 -6.13 17.25 -16.91
C GLN A 239 -5.51 16.91 -15.54
N LEU A 240 -4.60 15.94 -15.46
CA LEU A 240 -4.00 15.52 -14.20
C LEU A 240 -2.96 16.52 -13.67
N ASP A 241 -2.45 17.43 -14.51
CA ASP A 241 -1.34 18.34 -14.20
C ASP A 241 -0.12 17.64 -13.57
N THR A 242 0.03 16.33 -13.81
CA THR A 242 1.13 15.52 -13.29
C THR A 242 2.31 15.57 -14.25
N PRO A 243 3.48 16.06 -13.84
CA PRO A 243 4.64 16.11 -14.73
C PRO A 243 5.28 14.72 -14.88
N VAL A 244 5.83 14.40 -16.06
CA VAL A 244 6.41 13.08 -16.39
C VAL A 244 7.53 12.66 -15.41
N TRP A 245 8.25 13.61 -14.81
CA TRP A 245 9.28 13.30 -13.82
C TRP A 245 8.74 12.60 -12.56
N THR A 246 7.43 12.72 -12.27
CA THR A 246 6.78 12.01 -11.16
C THR A 246 6.92 10.51 -11.25
N ILE A 247 6.94 9.95 -12.47
CA ILE A 247 7.12 8.51 -12.68
C ILE A 247 8.47 8.05 -12.12
N PHE A 248 9.54 8.79 -12.42
CA PHE A 248 10.88 8.51 -11.90
C PHE A 248 10.96 8.70 -10.39
N PHE A 249 10.28 9.72 -9.86
CA PHE A 249 10.17 9.94 -8.43
C PHE A 249 9.48 8.77 -7.72
N VAL A 250 8.34 8.29 -8.23
CA VAL A 250 7.59 7.15 -7.65
C VAL A 250 8.40 5.87 -7.70
N ILE A 251 9.10 5.59 -8.80
CA ILE A 251 10.00 4.43 -8.90
C ILE A 251 11.11 4.52 -7.84
N GLY A 252 11.74 5.69 -7.70
CA GLY A 252 12.77 5.92 -6.67
C GLY A 252 12.23 5.76 -5.25
N LEU A 253 11.06 6.32 -4.98
CA LEU A 253 10.37 6.20 -3.69
C LEU A 253 10.05 4.73 -3.40
N ASN A 254 9.52 3.99 -4.36
CA ASN A 254 9.24 2.57 -4.19
C ASN A 254 10.51 1.78 -3.83
N LEU A 255 11.64 2.01 -4.51
CA LEU A 255 12.91 1.35 -4.17
C LEU A 255 13.39 1.65 -2.73
N VAL A 256 13.15 2.86 -2.24
CA VAL A 256 13.48 3.23 -0.86
C VAL A 256 12.55 2.52 0.12
N PHE A 257 11.23 2.54 -0.08
CA PHE A 257 10.29 1.95 0.88
C PHE A 257 10.14 0.42 0.75
N LEU A 258 10.54 -0.17 -0.37
CA LEU A 258 10.37 -1.61 -0.60
C LEU A 258 11.11 -2.46 0.43
N ILE A 259 12.36 -2.15 0.76
CA ILE A 259 13.15 -2.98 1.69
C ILE A 259 12.57 -2.92 3.12
N PRO A 260 12.32 -1.75 3.73
CA PRO A 260 11.75 -1.68 5.08
C PRO A 260 10.37 -2.32 5.16
N MET A 261 9.52 -2.10 4.16
CA MET A 261 8.17 -2.66 4.12
C MET A 261 8.19 -4.19 3.92
N SER A 262 9.09 -4.71 3.09
CA SER A 262 9.27 -6.16 2.92
C SER A 262 9.81 -6.81 4.19
N TYR A 263 10.72 -6.13 4.89
CA TYR A 263 11.26 -6.59 6.16
C TYR A 263 10.18 -6.63 7.25
N LEU A 264 9.35 -5.59 7.34
CA LEU A 264 8.17 -5.60 8.21
C LEU A 264 7.27 -6.78 7.90
N TYR A 265 6.85 -6.91 6.65
CA TYR A 265 5.95 -7.97 6.22
C TYR A 265 6.50 -9.35 6.57
N ALA A 266 7.81 -9.56 6.42
CA ALA A 266 8.48 -10.82 6.76
C ALA A 266 8.45 -11.15 8.26
N ILE A 267 8.42 -10.14 9.16
CA ILE A 267 8.45 -10.35 10.61
C ILE A 267 7.04 -10.34 11.22
N SER A 268 6.21 -9.37 10.83
CA SER A 268 4.88 -9.18 11.40
C SER A 268 3.80 -9.97 10.69
N GLY A 269 4.03 -10.38 9.44
CA GLY A 269 3.01 -10.98 8.58
C GLY A 269 1.91 -10.01 8.15
N THR A 270 2.07 -8.71 8.44
CA THR A 270 1.07 -7.68 8.11
C THR A 270 1.53 -6.86 6.92
N THR A 271 0.73 -6.86 5.84
CA THR A 271 1.01 -6.02 4.68
C THR A 271 0.57 -4.59 4.96
N GLU A 272 1.52 -3.68 5.06
CA GLU A 272 1.24 -2.25 5.06
C GLU A 272 1.25 -1.78 3.60
N GLY A 273 0.12 -1.26 3.11
CA GLY A 273 0.03 -0.69 1.77
C GLY A 273 0.42 0.78 1.78
N LEU A 274 1.17 1.24 0.78
CA LEU A 274 1.44 2.67 0.52
C LEU A 274 0.23 3.38 -0.12
N ASN A 275 -0.99 2.93 0.18
CA ASN A 275 -2.23 3.30 -0.52
C ASN A 275 -3.07 4.28 0.29
#